data_AF-A0A2V7IJN7-F1
#
_entry.id   AF-A0A2V7IJN7-F1
#
_cell.length_a   1.000
_cell.length_b   1.000
_cell.length_c   1.000
_cell.angle_alpha   90.00
_cell.angle_beta   90.00
_cell.angle_gamma   90.00
#
_symmetry.space_group_name_H-M   'P 1'
#
loop_
_entity.id
_entity.type
_entity.pdbx_description
1 polymer ?
#
loop_
_entity_poly.entity_id
_entity_poly.type
_entity_poly.pdbx_seq_one_letter_code
_entity_poly.pdbx_strand_id
1 'polypeptide(L)'
;MRRLMPALAIALVACREITAPRVGTPIRPPSAYTAWWSQVEACSGTQGQFELVRWYESPDGALGPQIMGEWLPRHDVYLVTFVVSHQLDATVKHEMLHDLLHGDSDHLSPTWTICGL
;
A
#
# COMPACT_ATOMS: atom_id res chain seq x y z
N MET A 1 -26.92 -41.06 -34.99
CA MET A 1 -25.79 -41.09 -34.02
C MET A 1 -25.54 -39.68 -33.52
N ARG A 2 -26.03 -39.32 -32.31
CA ARG A 2 -25.92 -37.97 -31.74
C ARG A 2 -24.83 -37.99 -30.67
N ARG A 3 -23.68 -37.37 -30.96
CA ARG A 3 -22.54 -37.29 -30.03
C ARG A 3 -22.87 -36.27 -28.94
N LEU A 4 -22.81 -36.70 -27.67
CA LEU A 4 -22.84 -35.81 -26.51
C LEU A 4 -21.42 -35.28 -26.28
N MET A 5 -21.22 -33.98 -26.41
CA MET A 5 -20.01 -33.31 -25.94
C MET A 5 -20.20 -32.91 -24.48
N PRO A 6 -19.37 -33.38 -23.52
CA PRO A 6 -19.43 -32.90 -22.17
C PRO A 6 -18.76 -31.52 -22.14
N ALA A 7 -19.52 -30.49 -21.76
CA ALA A 7 -18.96 -29.19 -21.46
C ALA A 7 -18.15 -29.31 -20.15
N LEU A 8 -16.82 -29.33 -20.27
CA LEU A 8 -15.91 -29.28 -19.14
C LEU A 8 -15.98 -27.88 -18.52
N ALA A 9 -16.74 -27.74 -17.44
CA ALA A 9 -16.81 -26.50 -16.67
C ALA A 9 -15.48 -26.29 -15.95
N ILE A 10 -14.67 -25.34 -16.44
CA ILE A 10 -13.45 -24.90 -15.76
C ILE A 10 -13.88 -24.04 -14.58
N ALA A 11 -13.80 -24.59 -13.37
CA ALA A 11 -13.95 -23.84 -12.14
C ALA A 11 -12.73 -22.93 -11.95
N LEU A 12 -12.89 -21.63 -12.24
CA LEU A 12 -11.92 -20.60 -11.88
C LEU A 12 -11.90 -20.49 -10.35
N VAL A 13 -10.96 -21.19 -9.71
CA VAL A 13 -10.62 -20.97 -8.31
C VAL A 13 -9.88 -19.64 -8.25
N ALA A 14 -10.62 -18.55 -8.00
CA ALA A 14 -10.00 -17.27 -7.69
C ALA A 14 -9.34 -17.39 -6.31
N CYS A 15 -8.01 -17.31 -6.26
CA CYS A 15 -7.28 -17.13 -5.01
C CYS A 15 -7.77 -15.83 -4.36
N ARG A 16 -8.67 -15.95 -3.39
CA ARG A 16 -8.88 -14.87 -2.43
C ARG A 16 -7.71 -14.96 -1.46
N GLU A 17 -6.79 -14.01 -1.53
CA GLU A 17 -5.87 -13.79 -0.43
C GLU A 17 -6.73 -13.46 0.80
N ILE A 18 -6.93 -14.46 1.65
CA ILE A 18 -7.62 -14.30 2.93
C ILE A 18 -6.57 -13.70 3.88
N THR A 19 -6.29 -12.42 3.70
CA THR A 19 -5.73 -11.61 4.79
C THR A 19 -6.90 -11.11 5.61
N ALA A 20 -6.80 -11.20 6.94
CA ALA A 20 -7.80 -10.60 7.81
C ALA A 20 -7.95 -9.12 7.44
N PRO A 21 -9.18 -8.57 7.37
CA PRO A 21 -9.38 -7.16 7.04
C PRO A 21 -8.57 -6.31 8.01
N ARG A 22 -7.68 -5.46 7.49
CA ARG A 22 -6.89 -4.54 8.31
C ARG A 22 -7.85 -3.57 9.01
N VAL A 23 -7.55 -3.29 10.27
CA VAL A 23 -8.36 -2.41 11.11
C VAL A 23 -7.80 -1.00 10.98
N GLY A 24 -8.55 -0.09 10.37
CA GLY A 24 -8.16 1.31 10.26
C GLY A 24 -9.36 2.22 10.06
N THR A 25 -9.28 3.44 10.58
CA THR A 25 -10.28 4.48 10.37
C THR A 25 -9.79 5.43 9.28
N PRO A 26 -10.60 5.77 8.27
CA PRO A 26 -10.19 6.75 7.26
C PRO A 26 -9.82 8.08 7.89
N ILE A 27 -8.70 8.64 7.46
CA ILE A 27 -8.23 9.96 7.89
C ILE A 27 -8.02 10.88 6.69
N ARG A 28 -8.06 12.19 6.94
CA ARG A 28 -7.49 13.16 5.99
C ARG A 28 -5.99 13.17 6.22
N PRO A 29 -5.14 13.03 5.19
CA PRO A 29 -3.71 13.09 5.38
C PRO A 29 -3.30 14.48 5.89
N PRO A 30 -2.35 14.56 6.84
CA PRO A 30 -1.72 15.83 7.21
C PRO A 30 -1.10 16.53 5.99
N SER A 31 -1.09 17.87 5.98
CA SER A 31 -0.56 18.65 4.85
C SER A 31 0.92 18.36 4.54
N ALA A 32 1.70 17.93 5.54
CA ALA A 32 3.08 17.50 5.35
C ALA A 32 3.22 16.35 4.34
N TYR A 33 2.19 15.50 4.21
CA TYR A 33 2.23 14.32 3.35
C TYR A 33 2.29 14.72 1.88
N THR A 34 1.63 15.81 1.47
CA THR A 34 1.74 16.32 0.10
C THR A 34 3.14 16.80 -0.22
N ALA A 35 3.81 17.46 0.75
CA ALA A 35 5.20 17.89 0.56
C ALA A 35 6.17 16.70 0.51
N TRP A 36 5.92 15.65 1.29
CA TRP A 36 6.69 14.42 1.24
C TRP A 36 6.44 13.63 -0.04
N TRP A 37 5.20 13.60 -0.54
CA TRP A 37 4.86 12.99 -1.82
C TRP A 37 5.74 13.54 -2.94
N SER A 38 5.84 14.86 -3.06
CA SER A 38 6.73 15.49 -4.05
C SER A 38 8.21 15.13 -3.87
N GLN A 39 8.67 14.86 -2.64
CA GLN A 39 10.04 14.38 -2.40
C GLN A 39 10.22 12.95 -2.91
N VAL A 40 9.24 12.07 -2.68
CA VAL A 40 9.29 10.69 -3.15
C VAL A 40 9.18 10.64 -4.68
N GLU A 41 8.32 11.45 -5.31
CA GLU A 41 8.27 11.58 -6.77
C GLU A 41 9.62 12.04 -7.34
N ALA A 42 10.25 13.02 -6.68
CA ALA A 42 11.55 13.55 -7.12
C ALA A 42 12.68 12.52 -7.02
N CYS A 43 12.75 11.72 -5.95
CA CYS A 43 13.81 10.71 -5.81
C CYS A 43 13.52 9.46 -6.64
N SER A 44 12.27 9.05 -6.77
CA SER A 44 11.89 7.85 -7.52
C SER A 44 11.87 8.05 -9.03
N GLY A 45 11.78 9.30 -9.49
CA GLY A 45 11.55 9.63 -10.89
C GLY A 45 10.17 9.20 -11.40
N THR A 46 9.27 8.78 -10.51
CA THR A 46 7.93 8.29 -10.83
C THR A 46 6.90 9.29 -10.34
N GLN A 47 5.97 9.68 -11.20
CA GLN A 47 4.86 10.57 -10.85
C GLN A 47 3.62 9.76 -10.50
N GLY A 48 2.82 10.27 -9.58
CA GLY A 48 1.52 9.70 -9.24
C GLY A 48 0.51 10.74 -8.83
N GLN A 49 -0.68 10.29 -8.44
CA GLN A 49 -1.77 11.17 -8.04
C GLN A 49 -2.00 11.01 -6.54
N PHE A 50 -1.43 11.90 -5.74
CA PHE A 50 -1.57 11.90 -4.27
C PHE A 50 -3.04 11.77 -3.80
N GLU A 51 -3.96 12.40 -4.53
CA GLU A 51 -5.40 12.39 -4.23
C GLU A 51 -6.08 11.02 -4.40
N LEU A 52 -5.44 10.07 -5.10
CA LEU A 52 -5.93 8.70 -5.20
C LEU A 52 -5.57 7.86 -3.96
N VAL A 53 -4.57 8.28 -3.19
CA VAL A 53 -4.12 7.58 -1.98
C VAL A 53 -5.14 7.78 -0.87
N ARG A 54 -5.65 6.66 -0.36
CA ARG A 54 -6.59 6.58 0.75
C ARG A 54 -5.82 6.26 2.03
N TRP A 55 -5.95 7.13 3.01
CA TRP A 55 -5.20 7.06 4.25
C TRP A 55 -6.06 6.56 5.39
N TYR A 56 -5.53 5.62 6.16
CA TYR A 56 -6.18 5.04 7.33
C TYR A 56 -5.25 5.09 8.53
N GLU A 57 -5.81 5.45 9.68
CA GLU A 57 -5.14 5.31 10.97
C GLU A 57 -5.57 4.01 11.64
N SER A 58 -4.60 3.21 12.03
CA SER A 58 -4.76 1.94 12.74
C SER A 58 -4.29 2.06 14.18
N PRO A 59 -4.94 1.41 15.16
CA PRO A 59 -4.40 1.32 16.51
C PRO A 59 -2.98 0.69 16.50
N ASP A 60 -2.11 1.12 17.42
CA ASP A 60 -0.76 0.57 17.53
C ASP A 60 -0.80 -0.95 17.73
N GLY A 61 -0.01 -1.67 16.91
CA GLY A 61 0.04 -3.14 16.91
C GLY A 61 -1.07 -3.84 16.12
N ALA A 62 -2.07 -3.12 15.59
CA ALA A 62 -3.18 -3.72 14.82
C ALA A 62 -2.76 -4.25 13.44
N LEU A 63 -1.67 -3.75 12.87
CA LEU A 63 -1.14 -4.22 11.58
C LEU A 63 -0.24 -5.46 11.74
N GLY A 64 0.17 -5.78 12.96
CA GLY A 64 1.12 -6.84 13.27
C GLY A 64 2.28 -6.33 14.13
N PRO A 65 3.09 -7.23 14.70
CA PRO A 65 4.24 -6.85 15.49
C PRO A 65 5.23 -6.09 14.62
N GLN A 66 5.66 -4.89 15.06
CA GLN A 66 6.66 -4.04 14.39
C GLN A 66 6.24 -3.44 13.03
N ILE A 67 5.02 -3.69 12.56
CA ILE A 67 4.51 -3.07 11.33
C ILE A 67 3.96 -1.69 11.68
N MET A 68 4.60 -0.64 11.18
CA MET A 68 4.24 0.75 11.44
C MET A 68 3.40 1.36 10.32
N GLY A 69 3.56 0.85 9.10
CA GLY A 69 2.82 1.23 7.91
C GLY A 69 2.59 0.02 7.02
N GLU A 70 1.55 0.08 6.20
CA GLU A 70 1.31 -0.90 5.15
C GLU A 70 0.52 -0.28 4.01
N TRP A 71 1.11 -0.33 2.82
CA TRP A 71 0.43 -0.09 1.56
C TRP A 71 -0.22 -1.38 1.03
N LEU A 72 -1.44 -1.25 0.52
CA LEU A 72 -2.17 -2.31 -0.17
C LEU A 72 -2.54 -1.89 -1.60
N PRO A 73 -2.68 -2.85 -2.53
CA PRO A 73 -3.14 -2.56 -3.89
C PRO A 73 -4.41 -1.72 -3.91
N ARG A 74 -4.49 -0.81 -4.89
CA ARG A 74 -5.54 0.23 -5.05
C ARG A 74 -5.35 1.48 -4.19
N HIS A 75 -4.13 1.77 -3.77
CA HIS A 75 -3.77 3.02 -3.10
C HIS A 75 -4.29 3.15 -1.66
N ASP A 76 -4.45 2.04 -0.94
CA ASP A 76 -4.80 2.09 0.50
C ASP A 76 -3.52 2.08 1.33
N VAL A 77 -3.32 3.10 2.18
CA VAL A 77 -2.18 3.20 3.10
C VAL A 77 -2.69 3.22 4.53
N TYR A 78 -2.28 2.22 5.31
CA TYR A 78 -2.56 2.10 6.74
C TYR A 78 -1.32 2.53 7.52
N LEU A 79 -1.49 3.40 8.52
CA LEU A 79 -0.42 3.83 9.41
C LEU A 79 -0.87 3.66 10.85
N VAL A 80 0.00 3.17 11.72
CA VAL A 80 -0.33 3.09 13.15
C VAL A 80 -0.43 4.49 13.78
N THR A 81 -1.24 4.63 14.82
CA THR A 81 -1.46 5.89 15.55
C THR A 81 -0.16 6.59 15.92
N PHE A 82 0.88 5.86 16.32
CA PHE A 82 2.18 6.42 16.63
C PHE A 82 2.81 7.17 15.44
N VAL A 83 2.73 6.62 14.22
CA VAL A 83 3.27 7.26 13.00
C VAL A 83 2.50 8.53 12.67
N VAL A 84 1.17 8.47 12.72
CA VAL A 84 0.30 9.62 12.41
C VAL A 84 0.53 10.75 13.41
N SER A 85 0.52 10.43 14.71
CA SER A 85 0.63 11.41 15.79
C SER A 85 2.00 12.09 15.86
N HIS A 86 3.07 11.36 15.54
CA HIS A 86 4.44 11.88 15.58
C HIS A 86 4.99 12.30 14.22
N GLN A 87 4.17 12.18 13.15
CA GLN A 87 4.56 12.55 11.79
C GLN A 87 5.91 11.93 11.38
N LEU A 88 6.06 10.62 11.57
CA LEU A 88 7.31 9.90 11.21
C LEU A 88 7.47 9.84 9.70
N ASP A 89 8.24 10.77 9.15
CA ASP A 89 8.31 11.00 7.72
C ASP A 89 8.88 9.81 6.94
N ALA A 90 9.89 9.12 7.47
CA ALA A 90 10.48 7.94 6.83
C ALA A 90 9.45 6.84 6.56
N THR A 91 8.62 6.48 7.56
CA THR A 91 7.57 5.47 7.38
C THR A 91 6.51 5.91 6.38
N VAL A 92 6.08 7.17 6.44
CA VAL A 92 5.08 7.69 5.51
C VAL A 92 5.60 7.69 4.07
N LYS A 93 6.85 8.14 3.87
CA LYS A 93 7.52 8.15 2.57
C LYS A 93 7.75 6.73 2.03
N HIS A 94 8.03 5.76 2.91
CA HIS A 94 8.14 4.34 2.56
C HIS A 94 6.85 3.83 1.92
N GLU A 95 5.70 4.06 2.56
CA GLU A 95 4.40 3.64 1.99
C GLU A 95 4.02 4.41 0.72
N MET A 96 4.42 5.68 0.61
CA MET A 96 4.24 6.44 -0.63
C MET A 96 5.05 5.85 -1.80
N LEU A 97 6.27 5.37 -1.53
CA LEU A 97 7.09 4.75 -2.56
C LEU A 97 6.49 3.42 -3.03
N HIS A 98 5.91 2.63 -2.12
CA HIS A 98 5.09 1.47 -2.52
C HIS A 98 3.96 1.86 -3.48
N ASP A 99 3.25 2.97 -3.20
CA ASP A 99 2.16 3.44 -4.08
C ASP A 99 2.65 3.82 -5.49
N LEU A 100 3.73 4.60 -5.56
CA LEU A 100 4.34 5.04 -6.81
C LEU A 100 4.89 3.87 -7.63
N LEU A 101 5.49 2.88 -6.98
CA LEU A 101 5.96 1.65 -7.64
C LEU A 101 4.82 0.67 -7.94
N HIS A 102 3.60 0.97 -7.51
CA HIS A 102 2.44 0.09 -7.60
C HIS A 102 2.68 -1.29 -6.95
N GLY A 103 3.49 -1.35 -5.89
CA GLY A 103 3.87 -2.58 -5.19
C GLY A 103 5.31 -2.59 -4.69
N ASP A 104 6.03 -3.67 -4.98
CA ASP A 104 7.41 -3.96 -4.55
C ASP A 104 7.56 -4.35 -3.08
N SER A 105 6.70 -5.24 -2.58
CA SER A 105 6.69 -5.70 -1.18
C SER A 105 7.97 -6.42 -0.73
N ASP A 106 8.84 -6.84 -1.65
CA ASP A 106 10.14 -7.45 -1.36
C ASP A 106 11.31 -6.45 -1.42
N HIS A 107 11.00 -5.17 -1.69
CA HIS A 107 11.93 -4.04 -1.73
C HIS A 107 13.13 -4.27 -2.67
N LEU A 108 12.94 -4.97 -3.78
CA LEU A 108 14.02 -5.32 -4.71
C LEU A 108 14.33 -4.20 -5.71
N SER A 109 13.45 -3.22 -5.88
CA SER A 109 13.71 -2.07 -6.73
C SER A 109 14.92 -1.26 -6.22
N PRO A 110 15.89 -0.89 -7.07
CA PRO A 110 17.01 -0.03 -6.65
C PRO A 110 16.54 1.36 -6.18
N THR A 111 15.27 1.71 -6.48
CA THR A 111 14.64 2.98 -6.11
C THR A 111 14.59 3.19 -4.60
N TRP A 112 14.43 2.14 -3.79
CA TRP A 112 14.48 2.23 -2.32
C TRP A 112 15.80 2.82 -1.84
N THR A 113 16.91 2.30 -2.37
CA THR A 113 18.26 2.81 -2.06
C THR A 113 18.45 4.25 -2.58
N ILE A 114 17.94 4.58 -3.77
CA ILE A 114 18.04 5.93 -4.34
C ILE A 114 17.28 6.95 -3.46
N CYS A 115 16.11 6.57 -2.96
CA CYS A 115 15.29 7.41 -2.10
C CYS A 115 15.74 7.40 -0.63
N GLY A 116 16.65 6.51 -0.24
CA GLY A 116 17.11 6.35 1.13
C GLY A 116 16.04 5.81 2.08
N LEU A 117 15.20 4.90 1.58
CA LEU A 117 14.08 4.27 2.28
C LEU A 117 14.26 2.75 2.43
#